data_AF-A0A662A4L5-F1
#
_entry.id   AF-A0A662A4L5-F1
#
_cell.length_a   1.000
_cell.length_b   1.000
_cell.length_c   1.000
_cell.angle_alpha   90.00
_cell.angle_beta   90.00
_cell.angle_gamma   90.00
#
_symmetry.space_group_name_H-M   'P 1'
#
loop_
_entity.id
_entity.type
_entity.pdbx_description
1 polymer ?
#
loop_
_entity_poly.entity_id
_entity_poly.type
_entity_poly.pdbx_seq_one_letter_code
_entity_poly.pdbx_strand_id
1 'polypeptide(L)'
;MEQSEGIGHNRFYYLGLPNKVLVLGLLLFSISFSLFSQNKKPDSAKISHLNFNSVDHETYRFYILKNWDSLLITGHKAIKQNIDYFYLRMRIGTAYYETGNYMKAANNFEKALKFSGTDPTALEYLYYCYLFTNREQDARFLSKRFTVSLIEKTNPPKSKPIDEIYLETGPVFSNNFSVNEKSNLMGKDSLYGMQDL
;
A
#
# COMPACT_ATOMS: atom_id res chain seq x y z
N MET A 1 23.20 -86.88 12.21
CA MET A 1 23.92 -87.06 13.49
C MET A 1 24.97 -85.96 13.50
N GLU A 2 24.99 -84.94 14.34
CA GLU A 2 24.45 -84.76 15.70
C GLU A 2 24.41 -83.24 16.01
N GLN A 3 23.51 -82.84 16.89
CA GLN A 3 23.20 -81.47 17.30
C GLN A 3 24.22 -80.93 18.32
N SER A 4 24.39 -79.60 18.40
CA SER A 4 24.06 -78.85 19.64
C SER A 4 24.15 -77.34 19.43
N GLU A 5 23.09 -76.66 19.85
CA GLU A 5 22.90 -75.21 19.93
C GLU A 5 23.80 -74.54 21.00
N GLY A 6 24.09 -73.26 20.82
CA GLY A 6 24.86 -72.45 21.76
C GLY A 6 24.59 -70.95 21.62
N ILE A 7 23.56 -70.52 22.35
CA ILE A 7 22.98 -69.19 22.60
C ILE A 7 23.96 -68.00 22.59
N GLY A 8 23.47 -66.88 22.06
CA GLY A 8 24.26 -65.70 21.70
C GLY A 8 24.67 -64.74 22.82
N HIS A 9 25.56 -63.82 22.43
CA HIS A 9 25.83 -62.58 23.14
C HIS A 9 26.07 -61.47 22.12
N ASN A 10 25.13 -60.52 22.05
CA ASN A 10 25.34 -59.23 21.39
C ASN A 10 26.45 -58.46 22.12
N ARG A 11 27.67 -58.46 21.58
CA ARG A 11 28.71 -57.51 21.99
C ARG A 11 28.58 -56.26 21.13
N PHE A 12 28.01 -55.22 21.71
CA PHE A 12 28.19 -53.85 21.23
C PHE A 12 29.66 -53.47 21.41
N TYR A 13 30.39 -53.38 20.30
CA TYR A 13 31.75 -52.84 20.28
C TYR A 13 31.66 -51.31 20.28
N TYR A 14 31.78 -50.70 21.46
CA TYR A 14 32.26 -49.32 21.53
C TYR A 14 33.74 -49.37 21.14
N LEU A 15 34.03 -49.07 19.86
CA LEU A 15 35.39 -48.89 19.37
C LEU A 15 36.04 -47.76 20.19
N GLY A 16 37.06 -48.13 20.96
CA GLY A 16 37.89 -47.21 21.72
C GLY A 16 38.60 -46.24 20.77
N LEU A 17 38.00 -45.06 20.59
CA LEU A 17 38.69 -43.95 19.96
C LEU A 17 39.71 -43.40 20.97
N PRO A 18 40.96 -43.16 20.56
CA PRO A 18 41.99 -42.65 21.45
C PRO A 18 41.56 -41.29 22.02
N ASN A 19 41.71 -41.10 23.33
CA ASN A 19 41.31 -39.89 24.07
C ASN A 19 41.73 -38.57 23.39
N LYS A 20 42.80 -38.59 22.57
CA LYS A 20 43.28 -37.44 21.81
C LYS A 20 42.33 -36.96 20.70
N VAL A 21 41.57 -37.86 20.06
CA VAL A 21 40.60 -37.53 19.00
C VAL A 21 39.34 -36.88 19.58
N LEU A 22 38.93 -37.33 20.78
CA LEU A 22 37.78 -36.79 21.51
C LEU A 22 38.06 -35.36 22.02
N VAL A 23 39.29 -35.10 22.46
CA VAL A 23 39.74 -33.75 22.85
C VAL A 23 39.80 -32.79 21.66
N LEU A 24 40.26 -33.25 20.49
CA LEU A 24 40.27 -32.41 19.28
C LEU A 24 38.85 -32.03 18.80
N GLY A 25 37.89 -32.96 18.89
CA GLY A 25 36.49 -32.69 18.55
C GLY A 25 35.83 -31.65 19.45
N LEU A 26 36.11 -31.68 20.75
CA LEU A 26 35.61 -30.69 21.72
C LEU A 26 36.24 -29.30 21.55
N LEU A 27 37.53 -29.24 21.19
CA LEU A 27 38.21 -27.97 20.87
C LEU A 27 37.62 -27.32 19.62
N LEU A 28 37.35 -28.09 18.56
CA LEU A 28 36.71 -27.56 17.35
C LEU A 28 35.27 -27.10 17.62
N PHE A 29 34.51 -27.81 18.45
CA PHE A 29 33.17 -27.39 18.86
C PHE A 29 33.19 -26.06 19.65
N SER A 30 34.19 -25.85 20.51
CA SER A 30 34.34 -24.59 21.26
C SER A 30 34.72 -23.39 20.36
N ILE A 31 35.52 -23.61 19.31
CA ILE A 31 35.88 -22.58 18.33
C ILE A 31 34.66 -22.22 17.47
N SER A 32 33.86 -23.21 17.06
CA SER A 32 32.60 -22.98 16.34
C SER A 32 31.52 -22.31 17.20
N PHE A 33 31.42 -22.66 18.49
CA PHE A 33 30.49 -22.01 19.42
C PHE A 33 30.86 -20.54 19.69
N SER A 34 32.15 -20.23 19.73
CA SER A 34 32.65 -18.85 19.87
C SER A 34 32.35 -17.98 18.64
N LEU A 35 32.26 -18.56 17.44
CA LEU A 35 31.82 -17.87 16.22
C LEU A 35 30.30 -17.69 16.15
N PHE A 36 29.53 -18.63 16.69
CA PHE A 36 28.06 -18.55 16.73
C PHE A 36 27.52 -17.64 17.85
N SER A 37 28.29 -17.44 18.92
CA SER A 37 27.92 -16.59 20.07
C SER A 37 28.07 -15.08 19.81
N GLN A 38 28.20 -14.64 18.55
CA GLN A 38 28.15 -13.23 18.15
C GLN A 38 26.79 -12.79 17.60
N ASN A 39 25.70 -13.48 17.92
CA ASN A 39 24.39 -12.83 17.91
C ASN A 39 24.26 -11.94 19.15
N LYS A 40 25.02 -10.83 19.15
CA LYS A 40 24.73 -9.68 20.00
C LYS A 40 23.25 -9.36 19.79
N LYS A 41 22.45 -9.49 20.85
CA LYS A 41 21.19 -8.73 20.98
C LYS A 41 21.51 -7.32 20.47
N PRO A 42 20.73 -6.73 19.53
CA PRO A 42 21.00 -5.38 19.09
C PRO A 42 20.97 -4.50 20.35
N ASP A 43 22.16 -4.09 20.80
CA ASP A 43 22.35 -3.08 21.84
C ASP A 43 21.40 -1.96 21.45
N SER A 44 20.39 -1.67 22.29
CA SER A 44 19.29 -0.74 22.04
C SER A 44 19.78 0.41 21.18
N ALA A 45 19.54 0.33 19.86
CA ALA A 45 20.21 1.18 18.90
C ALA A 45 19.92 2.61 19.33
N LYS A 46 20.96 3.35 19.74
CA LYS A 46 20.85 4.75 20.15
C LYS A 46 19.99 5.44 19.09
N ILE A 47 18.73 5.73 19.43
CA ILE A 47 17.80 6.28 18.46
C ILE A 47 18.38 7.65 18.12
N SER A 48 19.00 7.74 16.95
CA SER A 48 19.47 9.02 16.43
C SER A 48 18.25 9.92 16.34
N HIS A 49 18.13 10.88 17.24
CA HIS A 49 17.07 11.87 17.19
C HIS A 49 17.27 12.69 15.92
N LEU A 50 16.29 12.61 15.02
CA LEU A 50 16.28 13.39 13.80
C LEU A 50 16.01 14.86 14.16
N ASN A 51 16.62 15.75 13.39
CA ASN A 51 16.38 17.18 13.47
C ASN A 51 15.43 17.60 12.34
N PHE A 52 14.43 18.42 12.63
CA PHE A 52 13.48 18.95 11.65
C PHE A 52 14.17 19.53 10.40
N ASN A 53 15.19 20.38 10.57
CA ASN A 53 15.89 21.02 9.46
C ASN A 53 16.60 20.00 8.56
N SER A 54 17.19 18.97 9.17
CA SER A 54 17.85 17.89 8.42
C SER A 54 16.83 17.04 7.67
N VAL A 55 15.70 16.70 8.30
CA VAL A 55 14.60 15.98 7.65
C VAL A 55 14.06 16.78 6.47
N ASP A 56 13.82 18.08 6.65
CA ASP A 56 13.28 18.91 5.59
C ASP A 56 14.24 19.01 4.40
N HIS A 57 15.51 19.31 4.67
CA HIS A 57 16.53 19.40 3.65
C HIS A 57 16.69 18.08 2.86
N GLU A 58 16.88 16.96 3.56
CA GLU A 58 17.12 15.67 2.90
C GLU A 58 15.89 15.18 2.14
N THR A 59 14.69 15.26 2.73
CA THR A 59 13.48 14.81 2.04
C THR A 59 13.15 15.68 0.84
N TYR A 60 13.43 16.98 0.88
CA TYR A 60 13.33 17.85 -0.28
C TYR A 60 14.34 17.48 -1.36
N ARG A 61 15.61 17.24 -0.98
CA ARG A 61 16.65 16.80 -1.92
C ARG A 61 16.27 15.49 -2.60
N PHE A 62 15.82 14.48 -1.84
CA PHE A 62 15.35 13.22 -2.40
C PHE A 62 14.15 13.39 -3.31
N TYR A 63 13.23 14.31 -2.97
CA TYR A 63 12.06 14.63 -3.78
C TYR A 63 12.47 15.18 -5.16
N ILE A 64 13.37 16.16 -5.20
CA ILE A 64 13.87 16.75 -6.45
C ILE A 64 14.63 15.71 -7.30
N LEU A 65 15.40 14.84 -6.65
CA LEU A 65 16.14 13.76 -7.31
C LEU A 65 15.27 12.56 -7.68
N LYS A 66 13.97 12.57 -7.37
CA LYS A 66 13.06 11.43 -7.52
C LYS A 66 13.55 10.14 -6.85
N ASN A 67 14.34 10.26 -5.79
CA ASN A 67 14.81 9.13 -4.99
C ASN A 67 13.74 8.75 -3.97
N TRP A 68 12.69 8.10 -4.47
CA TRP A 68 11.49 7.78 -3.70
C TRP A 68 11.78 6.87 -2.51
N ASP A 69 12.66 5.88 -2.67
CA ASP A 69 13.00 4.95 -1.58
C ASP A 69 13.62 5.67 -0.38
N SER A 70 14.61 6.53 -0.62
CA SER A 70 15.28 7.28 0.44
C SER A 70 14.34 8.30 1.10
N LEU A 71 13.48 8.93 0.29
CA LEU A 71 12.44 9.83 0.78
C LEU A 71 11.48 9.11 1.72
N LEU A 72 10.95 7.96 1.30
CA LEU A 72 9.99 7.18 2.09
C LEU A 72 10.64 6.67 3.38
N ILE A 73 11.85 6.12 3.32
CA ILE A 73 12.58 5.66 4.52
C ILE A 73 12.77 6.80 5.52
N THR A 74 13.32 7.92 5.06
CA THR A 74 13.62 9.07 5.90
C THR A 74 12.35 9.70 6.46
N GLY A 75 11.33 9.89 5.62
CA GLY A 75 10.08 10.51 6.00
C GLY A 75 9.26 9.68 6.99
N HIS A 76 9.20 8.35 6.83
CA HIS A 76 8.53 7.48 7.81
C HIS A 76 9.29 7.45 9.14
N LYS A 77 10.63 7.47 9.11
CA LYS A 77 11.44 7.60 10.34
C LYS A 77 11.16 8.92 11.06
N ALA A 78 11.05 10.04 10.31
CA ALA A 78 10.72 11.34 10.85
C ALA A 78 9.34 11.37 11.52
N ILE A 79 8.30 10.85 10.84
CA ILE A 79 6.94 10.75 11.39
C ILE A 79 6.93 9.92 12.69
N LYS A 80 7.66 8.80 12.74
CA LYS A 80 7.78 7.97 13.95
C LYS A 80 8.44 8.71 15.13
N GLN A 81 9.22 9.75 14.85
CA GLN A 81 9.83 10.61 15.86
C GLN A 81 9.05 11.92 16.07
N ASN A 82 7.77 11.97 15.69
CA ASN A 82 6.88 13.13 15.81
C ASN A 82 7.32 14.36 15.00
N ILE A 83 8.13 14.18 13.97
CA ILE A 83 8.40 15.20 12.96
C ILE A 83 7.40 14.98 11.83
N ASP A 84 6.23 15.62 11.94
CA ASP A 84 5.12 15.49 11.00
C ASP A 84 4.55 16.86 10.67
N TYR A 85 4.64 17.25 9.40
CA TYR A 85 4.24 18.55 8.91
C TYR A 85 3.83 18.48 7.44
N PHE A 86 3.18 19.55 6.96
CA PHE A 86 2.57 19.63 5.64
C PHE A 86 3.48 19.15 4.50
N TYR A 87 4.66 19.78 4.32
CA TYR A 87 5.53 19.47 3.18
C TYR A 87 6.11 18.06 3.23
N LEU A 88 6.37 17.52 4.42
CA LEU A 88 6.80 16.13 4.55
C LEU A 88 5.70 15.17 4.09
N ARG A 89 4.45 15.42 4.49
CA ARG A 89 3.29 14.64 4.03
C ARG A 89 3.08 14.75 2.53
N MET A 90 3.21 15.96 1.96
CA MET A 90 3.15 16.16 0.52
C MET A 90 4.20 15.35 -0.22
N ARG A 91 5.47 15.43 0.20
CA ARG A 91 6.59 14.70 -0.43
C ARG A 91 6.41 13.18 -0.35
N ILE A 92 5.99 12.66 0.81
CA ILE A 92 5.70 11.22 0.97
C ILE A 92 4.51 10.80 0.10
N GLY A 93 3.46 11.64 0.07
CA GLY A 93 2.29 11.41 -0.78
C GLY A 93 2.67 11.34 -2.25
N THR A 94 3.45 12.30 -2.74
CA THR A 94 3.94 12.31 -4.13
C THR A 94 4.83 11.12 -4.43
N ALA A 95 5.75 10.73 -3.52
CA ALA A 95 6.58 9.54 -3.73
C ALA A 95 5.72 8.26 -3.87
N TYR A 96 4.66 8.12 -3.08
CA TYR A 96 3.72 7.01 -3.26
C TYR A 96 2.88 7.12 -4.54
N TYR A 97 2.49 8.33 -4.93
CA TYR A 97 1.74 8.58 -6.17
C TYR A 97 2.57 8.20 -7.40
N GLU A 98 3.82 8.67 -7.46
CA GLU A 98 4.77 8.40 -8.55
C GLU A 98 5.15 6.92 -8.66
N THR A 99 5.04 6.17 -7.56
CA THR A 99 5.26 4.71 -7.52
C THR A 99 3.99 3.89 -7.65
N GLY A 100 2.85 4.52 -7.97
CA GLY A 100 1.57 3.85 -8.22
C GLY A 100 0.83 3.38 -6.96
N ASN A 101 1.32 3.68 -5.76
CA ASN A 101 0.67 3.32 -4.51
C ASN A 101 -0.36 4.38 -4.08
N TYR A 102 -1.42 4.52 -4.87
CA TYR A 102 -2.41 5.59 -4.73
C TYR A 102 -3.17 5.57 -3.39
N MET A 103 -3.37 4.39 -2.78
CA MET A 103 -3.98 4.30 -1.44
C MET A 103 -3.11 4.94 -0.36
N LYS A 104 -1.80 4.64 -0.35
CA LYS A 104 -0.87 5.26 0.62
C LYS A 104 -0.63 6.74 0.30
N ALA A 105 -0.65 7.10 -0.98
CA ALA A 105 -0.59 8.49 -1.40
C ALA A 105 -1.78 9.28 -0.84
N ALA A 106 -3.02 8.80 -1.06
CA ALA A 106 -4.24 9.40 -0.52
C ALA A 106 -4.15 9.64 0.99
N ASN A 107 -3.76 8.63 1.76
CA ASN A 107 -3.59 8.75 3.22
C ASN A 107 -2.62 9.88 3.64
N ASN A 108 -1.58 10.15 2.84
CA ASN A 108 -0.64 11.23 3.14
C ASN A 108 -1.17 12.60 2.71
N PHE A 109 -1.86 12.70 1.57
CA PHE A 109 -2.50 13.95 1.15
C PHE A 109 -3.67 14.34 2.07
N GLU A 110 -4.47 13.39 2.54
CA GLU A 110 -5.49 13.62 3.57
C GLU A 110 -4.87 14.21 4.85
N LYS A 111 -3.72 13.68 5.28
CA LYS A 111 -2.99 14.22 6.43
C LYS A 111 -2.37 15.59 6.14
N ALA A 112 -1.85 15.82 4.93
CA ALA A 112 -1.38 17.14 4.52
C ALA A 112 -2.52 18.17 4.60
N LEU A 113 -3.70 17.82 4.12
CA LEU A 113 -4.90 18.68 4.19
C LEU A 113 -5.38 18.96 5.62
N LYS A 114 -4.97 18.17 6.63
CA LYS A 114 -5.22 18.54 8.04
C LYS A 114 -4.38 19.73 8.50
N PHE A 115 -3.22 19.96 7.90
CA PHE A 115 -2.39 21.14 8.15
C PHE A 115 -2.82 22.33 7.29
N SER A 116 -3.21 22.09 6.04
CA SER A 116 -3.68 23.12 5.11
C SER A 116 -4.92 22.64 4.35
N GLY A 117 -6.10 22.96 4.87
CA GLY A 117 -7.38 22.42 4.37
C GLY A 117 -7.76 22.82 2.96
N THR A 118 -7.08 23.77 2.33
CA THR A 118 -7.46 24.30 1.01
C THR A 118 -6.29 24.33 0.04
N ASP A 119 -5.18 23.65 0.34
CA ASP A 119 -4.05 23.59 -0.58
C ASP A 119 -4.47 22.93 -1.91
N PRO A 120 -4.40 23.66 -3.05
CA PRO A 120 -4.91 23.18 -4.32
C PRO A 120 -4.11 21.98 -4.84
N THR A 121 -2.82 21.91 -4.56
CA THR A 121 -1.94 20.81 -5.00
C THR A 121 -2.31 19.52 -4.27
N ALA A 122 -2.48 19.58 -2.94
CA ALA A 122 -2.90 18.44 -2.14
C ALA A 122 -4.31 17.95 -2.52
N LEU A 123 -5.24 18.88 -2.78
CA LEU A 123 -6.59 18.57 -3.27
C LEU A 123 -6.55 17.85 -4.62
N GLU A 124 -5.74 18.34 -5.56
CA GLU A 124 -5.57 17.74 -6.88
C GLU A 124 -5.02 16.31 -6.80
N TYR A 125 -3.91 16.11 -6.10
CA TYR A 125 -3.32 14.77 -5.98
C TYR A 125 -4.25 13.80 -5.26
N LEU A 126 -4.93 14.24 -4.19
CA LEU A 126 -5.89 13.39 -3.49
C LEU A 126 -7.06 12.99 -4.39
N TYR A 127 -7.56 13.92 -5.20
CA TYR A 127 -8.61 13.64 -6.17
C TYR A 127 -8.20 12.57 -7.18
N TYR A 128 -7.02 12.69 -7.78
CA TYR A 128 -6.52 11.64 -8.68
C TYR A 128 -6.28 10.31 -7.97
N CYS A 129 -5.77 10.33 -6.72
CA CYS A 129 -5.65 9.11 -5.94
C CYS A 129 -7.01 8.42 -5.73
N TYR A 130 -8.07 9.19 -5.47
CA TYR A 130 -9.42 8.64 -5.34
C TYR A 130 -9.92 8.04 -6.65
N LEU A 131 -9.73 8.72 -7.79
CA LEU A 131 -10.09 8.16 -9.10
C LEU A 131 -9.34 6.86 -9.41
N PHE A 132 -8.02 6.84 -9.23
CA PHE A 132 -7.20 5.64 -9.49
C PHE A 132 -7.48 4.48 -8.53
N THR A 133 -8.16 4.74 -7.41
CA THR A 133 -8.60 3.71 -6.46
C THR A 133 -10.11 3.45 -6.53
N ASN A 134 -10.78 3.92 -7.59
CA ASN A 134 -12.21 3.75 -7.83
C ASN A 134 -13.12 4.32 -6.71
N ARG A 135 -12.63 5.34 -5.99
CA ARG A 135 -13.33 6.09 -4.94
C ARG A 135 -14.04 7.32 -5.54
N GLU A 136 -14.86 7.10 -6.56
CA GLU A 136 -15.53 8.16 -7.34
C GLU A 136 -16.41 9.09 -6.49
N GLN A 137 -17.07 8.55 -5.47
CA GLN A 137 -17.91 9.34 -4.56
C GLN A 137 -17.06 10.29 -3.71
N ASP A 138 -15.92 9.82 -3.20
CA ASP A 138 -14.99 10.66 -2.43
C ASP A 138 -14.36 11.72 -3.31
N ALA A 139 -13.99 11.38 -4.55
CA ALA A 139 -13.48 12.33 -5.55
C ALA A 139 -14.49 13.45 -5.84
N ARG A 140 -15.76 13.08 -6.06
CA ARG A 140 -16.86 14.04 -6.27
C ARG A 140 -17.13 14.91 -5.04
N PHE A 141 -17.07 14.33 -3.84
CA PHE A 141 -17.25 15.11 -2.62
C PHE A 141 -16.10 16.09 -2.42
N LEU A 142 -14.86 15.64 -2.66
CA LEU A 142 -13.66 16.45 -2.54
C LEU A 142 -13.66 17.62 -3.54
N SER A 143 -14.14 17.41 -4.76
CA SER A 143 -14.15 18.45 -5.80
C SER A 143 -15.01 19.67 -5.45
N LYS A 144 -15.92 19.56 -4.47
CA LYS A 144 -16.67 20.71 -3.92
C LYS A 144 -15.76 21.75 -3.25
N ARG A 145 -14.52 21.40 -2.91
CA ARG A 145 -13.52 22.27 -2.29
C ARG A 145 -12.57 22.92 -3.31
N PHE A 146 -12.74 22.63 -4.60
CA PHE A 146 -11.82 23.10 -5.63
C PHE A 146 -11.99 24.59 -5.92
N THR A 147 -10.89 25.24 -6.24
CA THR A 147 -10.90 26.58 -6.84
C THR A 147 -11.38 26.50 -8.30
N VAL A 148 -11.79 27.63 -8.88
CA VAL A 148 -12.20 27.72 -10.29
C VAL A 148 -11.13 27.13 -11.23
N SER A 149 -9.87 27.52 -11.03
CA SER A 149 -8.75 27.01 -11.83
C SER A 149 -8.56 25.50 -11.71
N LEU A 150 -8.74 24.94 -10.51
CA LEU A 150 -8.62 23.50 -10.32
C LEU A 150 -9.80 22.73 -10.96
N ILE A 151 -11.01 23.29 -10.94
CA ILE A 151 -12.17 22.74 -11.64
C ILE A 151 -11.92 22.71 -13.16
N GLU A 152 -11.40 23.80 -13.73
CA GLU A 152 -11.06 23.88 -15.16
C GLU A 152 -10.02 22.84 -15.55
N LYS A 153 -8.99 22.64 -14.71
CA LYS A 153 -7.93 21.66 -14.93
C LYS A 153 -8.40 20.22 -14.83
N THR A 154 -9.22 19.91 -13.82
CA THR A 154 -9.58 18.51 -13.48
C THR A 154 -10.90 18.05 -14.09
N ASN A 155 -11.74 19.00 -14.53
CA ASN A 155 -13.08 18.78 -15.08
C ASN A 155 -13.90 17.70 -14.32
N PRO A 156 -14.09 17.86 -12.99
CA PRO A 156 -14.77 16.87 -12.19
C PRO A 156 -16.24 16.75 -12.61
N PRO A 157 -16.84 15.55 -12.56
CA PRO A 157 -18.23 15.36 -12.96
C PRO A 157 -19.14 16.22 -12.07
N LYS A 158 -19.85 17.16 -12.70
CA LYS A 158 -20.79 18.06 -12.02
C LYS A 158 -21.76 17.22 -11.17
N SER A 159 -21.86 17.54 -9.88
CA SER A 159 -22.93 16.97 -9.07
C SER A 159 -24.25 17.48 -9.63
N LYS A 160 -25.08 16.60 -10.18
CA LYS A 160 -26.50 16.93 -10.37
C LYS A 160 -27.02 17.26 -8.97
N PRO A 161 -27.62 18.44 -8.72
CA PRO A 161 -28.34 18.64 -7.48
C PRO A 161 -29.39 17.53 -7.44
N ILE A 162 -29.27 16.64 -6.46
CA ILE A 162 -30.34 15.69 -6.18
C ILE A 162 -31.49 16.57 -5.70
N ASP A 163 -32.70 16.36 -6.24
CA ASP A 163 -33.94 16.95 -5.74
C ASP A 163 -34.22 16.37 -4.34
N GLU A 164 -33.34 16.68 -3.38
CA GLU A 164 -33.37 16.28 -1.96
C GLU A 164 -34.39 17.15 -1.20
N ILE A 165 -35.54 17.37 -1.82
CA ILE A 165 -36.78 17.89 -1.25
C ILE A 165 -37.94 17.13 -1.90
N TYR A 166 -37.93 15.80 -1.79
CA TYR A 166 -39.12 14.97 -2.03
C TYR A 166 -39.24 13.90 -0.93
N LEU A 167 -39.03 14.33 0.31
CA LEU A 167 -39.44 13.58 1.49
C LEU A 167 -40.86 14.01 1.90
N GLU A 168 -41.76 14.17 0.93
CA GLU A 168 -43.20 14.31 1.17
C GLU A 168 -43.96 13.35 0.25
N THR A 169 -44.23 12.16 0.79
CA THR A 169 -45.43 11.35 0.56
C THR A 169 -45.94 11.19 -0.89
N GLY A 170 -45.39 10.26 -1.67
CA GLY A 170 -46.06 9.75 -2.88
C GLY A 170 -45.18 8.88 -3.79
N PRO A 171 -45.73 7.88 -4.52
CA PRO A 171 -44.95 7.07 -5.46
C PRO A 171 -44.68 7.87 -6.74
N VAL A 172 -43.41 8.06 -7.11
CA VAL A 172 -43.03 8.77 -8.34
C VAL A 172 -42.27 7.84 -9.29
N PHE A 173 -42.79 7.74 -10.52
CA PHE A 173 -42.22 6.99 -11.63
C PHE A 173 -40.87 7.58 -12.09
N SER A 174 -39.87 6.73 -12.29
CA SER A 174 -38.56 7.14 -12.79
C SER A 174 -38.60 7.39 -14.31
N ASN A 175 -38.43 8.63 -14.75
CA ASN A 175 -38.21 8.94 -16.17
C ASN A 175 -36.74 8.77 -16.52
N ASN A 176 -36.38 7.59 -17.03
CA ASN A 176 -35.09 7.30 -17.65
C ASN A 176 -35.19 7.27 -19.19
N PHE A 177 -35.97 8.18 -19.78
CA PHE A 177 -36.09 8.33 -21.24
C PHE A 177 -35.17 9.43 -21.75
N SER A 178 -33.91 9.09 -22.04
CA SER A 178 -33.11 9.78 -23.08
C SER A 178 -31.80 9.06 -23.47
N VAL A 179 -31.65 7.76 -23.17
CA VAL A 179 -30.46 6.98 -23.60
C VAL A 179 -30.85 5.69 -24.35
N ASN A 180 -31.92 5.71 -25.17
CA ASN A 180 -32.14 4.59 -26.08
C ASN A 180 -32.75 4.93 -27.45
N GLU A 181 -32.58 6.16 -27.94
CA GLU A 181 -33.07 6.56 -29.27
C GLU A 181 -31.96 6.65 -30.34
N LYS A 182 -30.79 6.06 -30.10
CA LYS A 182 -29.71 5.96 -31.10
C LYS A 182 -29.02 4.59 -31.16
N SER A 183 -29.76 3.50 -30.95
CA SER A 183 -29.36 2.20 -31.48
C SER A 183 -30.08 1.97 -32.81
N ASN A 184 -29.52 2.53 -33.87
CA ASN A 184 -29.77 2.01 -35.22
C ASN A 184 -29.26 0.57 -35.26
N LEU A 185 -30.14 -0.39 -35.00
CA LEU A 185 -29.95 -1.79 -35.35
C LEU A 185 -30.81 -2.05 -36.58
N MET A 186 -30.24 -1.76 -37.75
CA MET A 186 -30.69 -2.34 -39.01
C MET A 186 -30.69 -3.87 -38.87
N GLY A 187 -31.87 -4.46 -39.02
CA GLY A 187 -32.04 -5.86 -39.37
C GLY A 187 -33.01 -5.91 -40.55
N LYS A 188 -32.43 -5.92 -41.76
CA LYS A 188 -33.12 -6.27 -43.00
C LYS A 188 -33.68 -7.70 -42.88
N ASP A 189 -34.81 -7.92 -43.55
CA ASP A 189 -35.36 -9.22 -43.95
C ASP A 189 -36.16 -10.01 -42.91
N SER A 190 -37.50 -9.95 -43.07
CA SER A 190 -38.34 -11.16 -43.25
C SER A 190 -39.73 -10.77 -43.76
N LEU A 191 -39.93 -11.12 -45.03
CA LEU A 191 -41.17 -11.25 -45.78
C LEU A 191 -42.15 -12.24 -45.10
N TYR A 192 -43.46 -11.99 -45.25
CA TYR A 192 -44.60 -12.95 -45.22
C TYR A 192 -45.09 -13.55 -43.87
N GLY A 193 -46.41 -13.48 -43.67
CA GLY A 193 -47.14 -14.30 -42.69
C GLY A 193 -48.48 -13.72 -42.21
N MET A 194 -49.47 -13.69 -43.11
CA MET A 194 -50.87 -13.32 -42.89
C MET A 194 -51.64 -14.41 -42.11
N GLN A 195 -52.64 -14.00 -41.31
CA GLN A 195 -53.80 -14.80 -40.83
C GLN A 195 -53.51 -15.93 -39.81
N ASP A 196 -54.30 -16.23 -38.77
CA ASP A 196 -55.75 -16.18 -38.55
C ASP A 196 -56.13 -16.03 -37.05
N LEU A 197 -57.36 -15.51 -36.83
CA LEU A 197 -58.33 -15.64 -35.71
C LEU A 197 -57.90 -15.40 -34.25
#